data_AF-A0A081S333-F1
#
_entry.id   AF-A0A081S333-F1
#
_cell.length_a   1.000
_cell.length_b   1.000
_cell.length_c   1.000
_cell.angle_alpha   90.00
_cell.angle_beta   90.00
_cell.angle_gamma   90.00
#
_symmetry.space_group_name_H-M   'P 1'
#
loop_
_entity.id
_entity.type
_entity.pdbx_description
1 polymer ?
#
loop_
_entity_poly.entity_id
_entity_poly.type
_entity_poly.pdbx_seq_one_letter_code
_entity_poly.pdbx_strand_id
1 'polypeptide(L)'
;NGSSAMEIAIKIALQYWKNIGEKKTQIATVGNGYHGDTFGAMSVGYVPQFFGKFKKQLFQTIQFPVPNKYRLPKGYTVSDYQNECLEKIEKKFSKNNNIAAFVMESGAQMAGGVIIYPKGFQRKISQLCKKYNVLFVLDEIATGFGRLGSMIQYQEQKSTPDIVAYGKMLTGGYLTMAATLANKKVYDSFSGEFNDWKHLFHGHTYTGNPIAASVANENIKMYKKNNL
;
A
#
# COMPACT_ATOMS: atom_id res chain seq x y z
N ASN A 1 -8.84 -6.34 10.17
CA ASN A 1 -9.60 -5.63 9.11
C ASN A 1 -8.60 -4.89 8.22
N GLY A 2 -9.04 -4.06 7.27
CA GLY A 2 -8.14 -3.36 6.35
C GLY A 2 -7.09 -2.49 7.05
N SER A 3 -7.50 -1.68 8.03
CA SER A 3 -6.58 -0.84 8.82
C SER A 3 -5.49 -1.66 9.49
N SER A 4 -5.85 -2.79 10.14
CA SER A 4 -4.86 -3.69 10.76
C SER A 4 -3.89 -4.29 9.73
N ALA A 5 -4.35 -4.61 8.51
CA ALA A 5 -3.48 -5.13 7.46
C ALA A 5 -2.45 -4.09 7.01
N MET A 6 -2.84 -2.80 6.96
CA MET A 6 -1.92 -1.70 6.67
C MET A 6 -0.97 -1.42 7.83
N GLU A 7 -1.40 -1.51 9.09
CA GLU A 7 -0.50 -1.47 10.25
C GLU A 7 0.58 -2.55 10.16
N ILE A 8 0.18 -3.79 9.82
CA ILE A 8 1.11 -4.91 9.61
C ILE A 8 2.07 -4.60 8.46
N ALA A 9 1.57 -4.11 7.32
CA ALA A 9 2.40 -3.78 6.17
C ALA A 9 3.47 -2.71 6.51
N ILE A 10 3.08 -1.67 7.24
CA ILE A 10 3.97 -0.61 7.73
C ILE A 10 5.03 -1.18 8.67
N LYS A 11 4.61 -1.99 9.65
CA LYS A 11 5.54 -2.63 10.61
C LYS A 11 6.53 -3.55 9.91
N ILE A 12 6.06 -4.40 8.99
CA ILE A 12 6.91 -5.29 8.19
C ILE A 12 7.93 -4.46 7.40
N ALA A 13 7.49 -3.40 6.72
CA ALA A 13 8.37 -2.58 5.90
C ALA A 13 9.48 -1.91 6.72
N LEU A 14 9.16 -1.38 7.91
CA LEU A 14 10.14 -0.75 8.80
C LEU A 14 11.07 -1.78 9.45
N GLN A 15 10.55 -2.93 9.88
CA GLN A 15 11.33 -3.97 10.53
C GLN A 15 12.25 -4.70 9.54
N TYR A 16 11.85 -4.85 8.28
CA TYR A 16 12.69 -5.43 7.23
C TYR A 16 14.10 -4.80 7.21
N TRP A 17 14.18 -3.46 7.25
CA TRP A 17 15.46 -2.75 7.22
C TRP A 17 16.29 -3.03 8.47
N LYS A 18 15.66 -3.02 9.65
CA LYS A 18 16.33 -3.37 10.91
C LYS A 18 16.90 -4.79 10.86
N ASN A 19 16.14 -5.75 10.35
CA ASN A 19 16.54 -7.15 10.27
C ASN A 19 17.73 -7.39 9.33
N ILE A 20 17.94 -6.50 8.35
CA ILE A 20 19.11 -6.55 7.45
C ILE A 20 20.22 -5.55 7.83
N GLY A 21 20.14 -4.94 9.01
CA GLY A 21 21.17 -4.02 9.53
C GLY A 21 21.12 -2.59 8.98
N GLU A 22 20.08 -2.23 8.25
CA GLU A 22 19.89 -0.92 7.63
C GLU A 22 18.98 -0.01 8.47
N LYS A 23 19.27 1.29 8.48
CA LYS A 23 18.56 2.27 9.33
C LYS A 23 17.53 3.10 8.58
N LYS A 24 16.79 2.51 7.64
CA LYS A 24 15.72 3.21 6.91
C LYS A 24 14.45 3.29 7.74
N THR A 25 13.92 4.49 7.96
CA THR A 25 12.78 4.71 8.87
C THR A 25 11.65 5.54 8.30
N GLN A 26 11.85 6.23 7.17
CA GLN A 26 10.86 7.16 6.63
C GLN A 26 9.90 6.47 5.68
N ILE A 27 8.62 6.85 5.74
CA ILE A 27 7.61 6.37 4.80
C ILE A 27 7.23 7.49 3.83
N ALA A 28 7.25 7.15 2.55
CA ALA A 28 6.80 7.98 1.45
C ALA A 28 5.40 7.55 1.01
N THR A 29 4.54 8.50 0.63
CA THR A 29 3.17 8.23 0.20
C THR A 29 2.74 9.22 -0.87
N VAL A 30 1.61 8.96 -1.53
CA VAL A 30 0.91 9.98 -2.33
C VAL A 30 -0.14 10.71 -1.48
N GLY A 31 -0.41 11.96 -1.82
CA GLY A 31 -1.47 12.77 -1.20
C GLY A 31 -2.86 12.18 -1.44
N ASN A 32 -3.81 12.50 -0.56
CA ASN A 32 -5.21 12.04 -0.62
C ASN A 32 -5.43 10.52 -0.55
N GLY A 33 -4.44 9.73 -0.10
CA GLY A 33 -4.64 8.28 0.11
C GLY A 33 -5.52 7.98 1.31
N TYR A 34 -6.21 6.84 1.29
CA TYR A 34 -6.93 6.29 2.44
C TYR A 34 -6.51 4.84 2.69
N HIS A 35 -5.90 4.59 3.85
CA HIS A 35 -5.37 3.28 4.22
C HIS A 35 -6.03 2.67 5.47
N GLY A 36 -7.05 3.34 6.01
CA GLY A 36 -7.82 2.91 7.19
C GLY A 36 -7.74 3.90 8.36
N ASP A 37 -8.46 3.58 9.43
CA ASP A 37 -8.77 4.51 10.53
C ASP A 37 -7.94 4.28 11.82
N THR A 38 -6.92 3.41 11.79
CA THR A 38 -5.95 3.31 12.90
C THR A 38 -4.87 4.37 12.75
N PHE A 39 -4.21 4.79 13.83
CA PHE A 39 -3.27 5.93 13.79
C PHE A 39 -2.12 5.75 12.77
N GLY A 40 -1.58 4.54 12.61
CA GLY A 40 -0.54 4.29 11.62
C GLY A 40 -1.06 4.30 10.20
N ALA A 41 -2.21 3.67 9.96
CA ALA A 41 -2.92 3.71 8.68
C ALA A 41 -3.29 5.16 8.27
N MET A 42 -3.82 5.96 9.19
CA MET A 42 -4.11 7.38 8.97
C MET A 42 -2.86 8.22 8.69
N SER A 43 -1.71 7.84 9.27
CA SER A 43 -0.45 8.56 9.05
C SER A 43 0.09 8.35 7.64
N VAL A 44 -0.12 7.17 7.05
CA VAL A 44 0.26 6.88 5.66
C VAL A 44 -0.82 7.26 4.64
N GLY A 45 -2.09 7.34 5.04
CA GLY A 45 -3.20 7.77 4.20
C GLY A 45 -3.93 8.93 4.82
N TYR A 46 -3.68 10.15 4.33
CA TYR A 46 -4.25 11.36 4.91
C TYR A 46 -5.23 12.05 3.96
N VAL A 47 -6.52 11.92 4.27
CA VAL A 47 -7.61 12.73 3.71
C VAL A 47 -7.96 13.80 4.75
N PRO A 48 -7.64 15.10 4.51
CA PRO A 48 -7.81 16.16 5.51
C PRO A 48 -9.21 16.23 6.13
N GLN A 49 -10.24 15.96 5.34
CA GLN A 49 -11.63 15.98 5.75
C GLN A 49 -11.96 14.89 6.78
N PHE A 50 -11.28 13.75 6.73
CA PHE A 50 -11.53 12.62 7.63
C PHE A 50 -10.67 12.74 8.89
N PHE A 51 -9.38 13.08 8.72
CA PHE A 51 -8.37 12.90 9.77
C PHE A 51 -7.82 14.20 10.34
N GLY A 52 -8.32 15.36 9.89
CA GLY A 52 -7.86 16.68 10.35
C GLY A 52 -7.85 16.86 11.87
N LYS A 53 -8.83 16.28 12.56
CA LYS A 53 -8.94 16.33 14.03
C LYS A 53 -7.82 15.59 14.76
N PHE A 54 -7.14 14.64 14.10
CA PHE A 54 -6.11 13.78 14.68
C PHE A 54 -4.70 14.11 14.19
N LYS A 55 -4.53 15.17 13.38
CA LYS A 55 -3.27 15.50 12.70
C LYS A 55 -2.05 15.56 13.64
N LYS A 56 -2.23 16.01 14.88
CA LYS A 56 -1.13 16.16 15.86
C LYS A 56 -0.62 14.81 16.40
N GLN A 57 -1.41 13.75 16.30
CA GLN A 57 -1.10 12.41 16.78
C GLN A 57 -0.53 11.51 15.67
N LEU A 58 -0.59 11.94 14.42
CA LEU A 58 -0.08 11.19 13.28
C LEU A 58 1.44 11.33 13.17
N PHE A 59 2.12 10.24 12.84
CA PHE A 59 3.54 10.30 12.52
C PHE A 59 3.75 10.95 11.15
N GLN A 60 4.94 11.52 10.95
CA GLN A 60 5.26 12.24 9.72
C GLN A 60 5.58 11.28 8.57
N THR A 61 5.05 11.60 7.39
CA THR A 61 5.36 10.92 6.13
C THR A 61 5.84 11.92 5.08
N ILE A 62 6.57 11.43 4.09
CA ILE A 62 6.96 12.22 2.91
C ILE A 62 5.83 12.07 1.88
N GLN A 63 4.99 13.09 1.77
CA GLN A 63 3.83 13.05 0.88
C GLN A 63 4.15 13.70 -0.47
N PHE A 64 3.82 13.00 -1.55
CA PHE A 64 3.97 13.47 -2.93
C PHE A 64 2.63 13.82 -3.57
N PRO A 65 2.58 14.73 -4.55
CA PRO A 65 1.36 14.99 -5.30
C PRO A 65 0.90 13.74 -6.07
N VAL A 66 -0.42 13.64 -6.25
CA VAL A 66 -1.07 12.62 -7.08
C VAL A 66 -1.64 13.29 -8.33
N PRO A 67 -1.42 12.75 -9.54
CA PRO A 67 -2.00 13.30 -10.75
C PRO A 67 -3.52 13.04 -10.76
N ASN A 68 -4.28 14.11 -10.54
CA ASN A 68 -5.74 14.10 -10.64
C ASN A 68 -6.17 14.89 -11.89
N LYS A 69 -6.75 14.20 -12.88
CA LYS A 69 -7.18 14.81 -14.15
C LYS A 69 -8.21 15.93 -14.00
N TYR A 70 -8.93 15.97 -12.88
CA TYR A 70 -9.93 17.00 -12.59
C TYR A 70 -9.37 18.17 -11.76
N ARG A 71 -8.10 18.10 -11.33
CA ARG A 71 -7.44 19.12 -10.49
C ARG A 71 -6.00 19.36 -10.95
N LEU A 72 -5.83 19.62 -12.24
CA LEU A 72 -4.53 19.94 -12.82
C LEU A 72 -4.14 21.40 -12.54
N PRO A 73 -2.85 21.70 -12.35
CA PRO A 73 -2.37 23.08 -12.40
C PRO A 73 -2.71 23.77 -13.73
N LYS A 74 -2.86 25.09 -13.71
CA LYS A 74 -3.18 25.86 -14.92
C LYS A 74 -2.10 25.65 -15.99
N GLY A 75 -2.53 25.26 -17.19
CA GLY A 75 -1.63 25.03 -18.34
C GLY A 75 -1.01 23.63 -18.41
N TYR A 76 -1.30 22.73 -17.47
CA TYR A 76 -0.79 21.36 -17.48
C TYR A 76 -1.76 20.40 -18.18
N THR A 77 -1.23 19.50 -18.99
CA THR A 77 -1.93 18.25 -19.33
C THR A 77 -1.79 17.22 -18.20
N VAL A 78 -2.58 16.16 -18.23
CA VAL A 78 -2.44 15.04 -17.29
C VAL A 78 -1.03 14.43 -17.37
N SER A 79 -0.46 14.35 -18.58
CA SER A 79 0.87 13.79 -18.80
C SER A 79 1.96 14.66 -18.18
N ASP A 80 1.87 15.99 -18.37
CA ASP A 80 2.83 16.94 -17.79
C ASP A 80 2.83 16.83 -16.28
N TYR A 81 1.64 16.84 -15.66
CA TYR A 81 1.54 16.79 -14.22
C TYR A 81 1.95 15.42 -13.65
N GLN A 82 1.66 14.33 -14.37
CA GLN A 82 2.18 13.01 -14.03
C GLN A 82 3.71 12.99 -14.02
N ASN A 83 4.35 13.56 -15.04
CA ASN A 83 5.81 13.61 -15.12
C ASN A 83 6.39 14.46 -13.99
N GLU A 84 5.82 15.62 -13.70
CA GLU A 84 6.23 16.47 -12.57
C GLU A 84 6.11 15.73 -11.22
N CYS A 85 5.03 14.97 -11.00
CA CYS A 85 4.86 14.16 -9.79
C CYS A 85 5.97 13.11 -9.66
N LEU A 86 6.30 12.42 -10.76
CA LEU A 86 7.34 11.39 -10.80
C LEU A 86 8.75 11.98 -10.60
N GLU A 87 9.04 13.12 -11.21
CA GLU A 87 10.31 13.84 -11.03
C GLU A 87 10.51 14.27 -9.58
N LYS A 88 9.45 14.73 -8.90
CA LYS A 88 9.51 15.06 -7.46
C LYS A 88 9.85 13.82 -6.62
N ILE A 89 9.26 12.67 -6.94
CA ILE A 89 9.56 11.40 -6.25
C ILE A 89 11.03 11.02 -6.48
N GLU A 90 11.48 10.98 -7.74
CA GLU A 90 12.85 10.61 -8.10
C GLU A 90 13.90 11.56 -7.50
N LYS A 91 13.65 12.88 -7.54
CA LYS A 91 14.52 13.89 -6.92
C LYS A 91 14.64 13.71 -5.41
N LYS A 92 13.55 13.30 -4.73
CA LYS A 92 13.60 13.03 -3.29
C LYS A 92 14.32 11.72 -3.00
N PHE A 93 14.05 10.66 -3.76
CA PHE A 93 14.68 9.35 -3.60
C PHE A 93 16.19 9.41 -3.83
N SER A 94 16.65 10.13 -4.87
CA SER A 94 18.07 10.29 -5.17
C SER A 94 18.88 11.03 -4.11
N LYS A 95 18.22 11.78 -3.22
CA LYS A 95 18.86 12.56 -2.14
C LYS A 95 18.62 11.99 -0.75
N ASN A 96 17.81 10.94 -0.63
CA ASN A 96 17.36 10.46 0.67
C ASN A 96 17.32 8.93 0.74
N ASN A 97 18.42 8.36 1.23
CA ASN A 97 18.55 6.92 1.42
C ASN A 97 17.78 6.38 2.64
N ASN A 98 17.15 7.24 3.45
CA ASN A 98 16.43 6.87 4.67
C ASN A 98 14.96 6.45 4.43
N ILE A 99 14.51 6.42 3.18
CA ILE A 99 13.12 6.05 2.84
C ILE A 99 12.99 4.52 2.87
N ALA A 100 12.26 4.02 3.85
CA ALA A 100 12.02 2.60 4.06
C ALA A 100 11.01 2.04 3.04
N ALA A 101 9.92 2.76 2.81
CA ALA A 101 8.84 2.30 1.94
C ALA A 101 8.11 3.44 1.24
N PHE A 102 7.54 3.12 0.08
CA PHE A 102 6.54 3.94 -0.60
C PHE A 102 5.19 3.21 -0.55
N VAL A 103 4.17 3.84 0.06
CA VAL A 103 2.84 3.28 0.25
C VAL A 103 1.83 4.00 -0.63
N MET A 104 1.01 3.26 -1.39
CA MET A 104 -0.09 3.81 -2.17
C MET A 104 -1.21 2.76 -2.40
N GLU A 105 -2.41 3.22 -2.69
CA GLU A 105 -3.47 2.36 -3.23
C GLU A 105 -3.05 1.84 -4.61
N SER A 106 -3.51 0.67 -5.04
CA SER A 106 -3.21 0.14 -6.38
C SER A 106 -4.26 0.59 -7.39
N GLY A 107 -3.85 1.21 -8.48
CA GLY A 107 -4.67 1.61 -9.64
C GLY A 107 -5.48 2.89 -9.44
N ALA A 108 -6.03 3.10 -8.24
CA ALA A 108 -6.85 4.26 -7.94
C ALA A 108 -6.96 4.53 -6.44
N GLN A 109 -7.18 5.79 -6.08
CA GLN A 109 -7.63 6.16 -4.73
C GLN A 109 -9.14 6.14 -4.68
N MET A 110 -9.73 5.23 -3.90
CA MET A 110 -11.18 5.08 -3.87
C MET A 110 -11.82 6.10 -2.93
N ALA A 111 -11.49 6.04 -1.64
CA ALA A 111 -12.05 6.95 -0.63
C ALA A 111 -11.45 8.37 -0.72
N GLY A 112 -10.27 8.51 -1.33
CA GLY A 112 -9.64 9.80 -1.64
C GLY A 112 -10.32 10.63 -2.73
N GLY A 113 -11.45 10.16 -3.27
CA GLY A 113 -12.23 10.86 -4.29
C GLY A 113 -12.21 10.21 -5.68
N VAL A 114 -12.10 8.87 -5.74
CA VAL A 114 -12.10 8.08 -6.99
C VAL A 114 -11.07 8.61 -8.01
N ILE A 115 -9.83 8.76 -7.56
CA ILE A 115 -8.73 9.26 -8.38
C ILE A 115 -8.07 8.06 -9.07
N ILE A 116 -8.51 7.76 -10.29
CA ILE A 116 -7.87 6.74 -11.13
C ILE A 116 -6.50 7.24 -11.59
N TYR A 117 -5.45 6.45 -11.35
CA TYR A 117 -4.11 6.84 -11.77
C TYR A 117 -3.97 6.82 -13.28
N PRO A 118 -3.31 7.82 -13.88
CA PRO A 118 -3.03 7.80 -15.30
C PRO A 118 -2.04 6.67 -15.65
N LYS A 119 -2.14 6.20 -16.90
CA LYS A 119 -1.45 5.00 -17.38
C LYS A 119 0.06 5.10 -17.14
N GLY A 120 0.59 4.09 -16.46
CA GLY A 120 2.02 3.96 -16.20
C GLY A 120 2.55 4.73 -14.99
N PHE A 121 1.73 5.54 -14.31
CA PHE A 121 2.13 6.25 -13.08
C PHE A 121 2.62 5.27 -11.99
N GLN A 122 1.78 4.31 -11.61
CA GLN A 122 2.13 3.30 -10.60
C GLN A 122 3.34 2.45 -11.01
N ARG A 123 3.41 2.04 -12.29
CA ARG A 123 4.54 1.28 -12.82
C ARG A 123 5.85 2.03 -12.67
N LYS A 124 5.87 3.32 -13.02
CA LYS A 124 7.07 4.16 -12.91
C LYS A 124 7.47 4.34 -11.44
N ILE A 125 6.52 4.51 -10.51
CA ILE A 125 6.81 4.53 -9.06
C ILE A 125 7.45 3.22 -8.59
N SER A 126 6.91 2.06 -9.02
CA SER A 126 7.50 0.75 -8.71
C SER A 126 8.95 0.64 -9.21
N GLN A 127 9.22 1.12 -10.43
CA GLN A 127 10.58 1.17 -10.99
C GLN A 127 11.51 2.08 -10.19
N LEU A 128 11.02 3.24 -9.74
CA LEU A 128 11.78 4.15 -8.87
C LEU A 128 12.07 3.52 -7.51
N CYS A 129 11.08 2.85 -6.90
CA CYS A 129 11.27 2.12 -5.64
C CYS A 129 12.37 1.07 -5.77
N LYS A 130 12.36 0.29 -6.85
CA LYS A 130 13.42 -0.68 -7.16
C LYS A 130 14.78 0.01 -7.36
N LYS A 131 14.84 1.08 -8.16
CA LYS A 131 16.08 1.82 -8.47
C LYS A 131 16.77 2.38 -7.23
N TYR A 132 16.00 2.88 -6.27
CA TYR A 132 16.51 3.54 -5.06
C TYR A 132 16.44 2.68 -3.80
N ASN A 133 16.19 1.38 -3.96
CA ASN A 133 16.09 0.41 -2.87
C ASN A 133 15.10 0.86 -1.77
N VAL A 134 13.89 1.24 -2.18
CA VAL A 134 12.75 1.57 -1.31
C VAL A 134 11.74 0.45 -1.46
N LEU A 135 11.18 -0.07 -0.35
CA LEU A 135 10.15 -1.10 -0.45
C LEU A 135 8.87 -0.53 -1.07
N PHE A 136 8.28 -1.25 -2.02
CA PHE A 136 7.02 -0.84 -2.63
C PHE A 136 5.85 -1.54 -1.95
N VAL A 137 4.96 -0.77 -1.33
CA VAL A 137 3.80 -1.28 -0.58
C VAL A 137 2.52 -0.84 -1.27
N LEU A 138 1.68 -1.80 -1.63
CA LEU A 138 0.40 -1.54 -2.27
C LEU A 138 -0.79 -1.89 -1.37
N ASP A 139 -1.78 -1.00 -1.38
CA ASP A 139 -3.08 -1.23 -0.78
C ASP A 139 -4.09 -1.61 -1.88
N GLU A 140 -4.51 -2.87 -1.89
CA GLU A 140 -5.59 -3.40 -2.75
C GLU A 140 -6.86 -3.72 -1.95
N ILE A 141 -7.01 -3.16 -0.75
CA ILE A 141 -8.19 -3.37 0.09
C ILE A 141 -9.44 -2.87 -0.63
N ALA A 142 -9.35 -1.75 -1.36
CA ALA A 142 -10.48 -1.21 -2.12
C ALA A 142 -10.52 -1.66 -3.59
N THR A 143 -9.36 -1.90 -4.19
CA THR A 143 -9.22 -2.04 -5.65
C THR A 143 -9.03 -3.48 -6.12
N GLY A 144 -8.64 -4.40 -5.24
CA GLY A 144 -8.55 -5.82 -5.55
C GLY A 144 -9.92 -6.47 -5.80
N PHE A 145 -9.90 -7.69 -6.34
CA PHE A 145 -11.08 -8.51 -6.61
C PHE A 145 -12.10 -7.84 -7.55
N GLY A 146 -11.65 -7.48 -8.75
CA GLY A 146 -12.52 -7.12 -9.89
C GLY A 146 -12.98 -5.66 -9.91
N ARG A 147 -12.76 -4.88 -8.83
CA ARG A 147 -13.27 -3.50 -8.73
C ARG A 147 -12.87 -2.60 -9.91
N LEU A 148 -11.64 -2.73 -10.39
CA LEU A 148 -11.10 -1.96 -11.51
C LEU A 148 -11.02 -2.76 -12.82
N GLY A 149 -11.75 -3.88 -12.91
CA GLY A 149 -11.72 -4.79 -14.05
C GLY A 149 -10.57 -5.80 -14.02
N SER A 150 -9.85 -5.91 -12.90
CA SER A 150 -8.85 -6.95 -12.69
C SER A 150 -8.94 -7.52 -11.27
N MET A 151 -8.60 -8.81 -11.12
CA MET A 151 -8.55 -9.47 -9.80
C MET A 151 -7.39 -8.97 -8.94
N ILE A 152 -6.26 -8.66 -9.57
CA ILE A 152 -5.01 -8.25 -8.93
C ILE A 152 -4.51 -7.01 -9.67
N GLN A 153 -4.75 -5.83 -9.11
CA GLN A 153 -4.57 -4.58 -9.84
C GLN A 153 -3.10 -4.28 -10.16
N TYR A 154 -2.18 -4.64 -9.27
CA TYR A 154 -0.76 -4.41 -9.49
C TYR A 154 -0.19 -5.24 -10.65
N GLN A 155 -0.81 -6.36 -11.01
CA GLN A 155 -0.42 -7.15 -12.17
C GLN A 155 -0.80 -6.44 -13.46
N GLU A 156 -2.03 -5.91 -13.53
CA GLU A 156 -2.49 -5.08 -14.66
C GLU A 156 -1.63 -3.82 -14.80
N GLN A 157 -1.22 -3.22 -13.68
CA GLN A 157 -0.30 -2.07 -13.66
C GLN A 157 1.17 -2.45 -13.92
N LYS A 158 1.51 -3.75 -14.01
CA LYS A 158 2.89 -4.26 -14.17
C LYS A 158 3.85 -3.72 -13.11
N SER A 159 3.42 -3.75 -11.85
CA SER A 159 4.07 -3.08 -10.72
C SER A 159 4.11 -3.97 -9.47
N THR A 160 4.70 -5.16 -9.57
CA THR A 160 4.76 -6.13 -8.46
C THR A 160 5.33 -5.48 -7.18
N PRO A 161 4.59 -5.49 -6.07
CA PRO A 161 5.03 -4.88 -4.82
C PRO A 161 5.91 -5.81 -3.99
N ASP A 162 6.58 -5.25 -3.00
CA ASP A 162 7.24 -6.00 -1.93
C ASP A 162 6.23 -6.48 -0.88
N ILE A 163 5.22 -5.66 -0.60
CA ILE A 163 4.15 -5.95 0.36
C ILE A 163 2.81 -5.50 -0.24
N VAL A 164 1.76 -6.29 -0.09
CA VAL A 164 0.41 -5.91 -0.53
C VAL A 164 -0.64 -6.25 0.53
N ALA A 165 -1.60 -5.35 0.74
CA ALA A 165 -2.74 -5.56 1.63
C ALA A 165 -4.04 -5.80 0.86
N TYR A 166 -4.85 -6.73 1.34
CA TYR A 166 -6.18 -7.09 0.83
C TYR A 166 -7.21 -7.06 1.96
N GLY A 167 -8.47 -6.85 1.62
CA GLY A 167 -9.61 -6.86 2.54
C GLY A 167 -10.91 -6.75 1.74
N LYS A 168 -11.95 -6.13 2.31
CA LYS A 168 -13.26 -5.87 1.67
C LYS A 168 -13.75 -7.04 0.79
N MET A 169 -13.53 -6.93 -0.52
CA MET A 169 -13.98 -7.92 -1.51
C MET A 169 -13.26 -9.26 -1.45
N LEU A 170 -12.20 -9.41 -0.64
CA LEU A 170 -11.59 -10.70 -0.30
C LEU A 170 -12.64 -11.73 0.14
N THR A 171 -13.60 -11.31 0.97
CA THR A 171 -14.71 -12.15 1.47
C THR A 171 -16.06 -11.75 0.89
N GLY A 172 -16.10 -10.88 -0.13
CA GLY A 172 -17.34 -10.32 -0.67
C GLY A 172 -18.17 -9.52 0.36
N GLY A 173 -17.58 -9.12 1.49
CA GLY A 173 -18.29 -8.44 2.59
C GLY A 173 -19.05 -9.35 3.56
N TYR A 174 -19.04 -10.67 3.36
CA TYR A 174 -19.78 -11.63 4.22
C TYR A 174 -19.19 -11.76 5.62
N LEU A 175 -17.86 -11.79 5.72
CA LEU A 175 -17.14 -11.89 7.00
C LEU A 175 -15.93 -10.96 7.00
N THR A 176 -15.53 -10.50 8.18
CA THR A 176 -14.36 -9.64 8.31
C THR A 176 -13.08 -10.45 8.12
N MET A 177 -12.35 -10.17 7.04
CA MET A 177 -10.98 -10.66 6.83
C MET A 177 -10.17 -9.61 6.08
N ALA A 178 -8.89 -9.56 6.39
CA ALA A 178 -7.89 -8.84 5.62
C ALA A 178 -6.60 -9.67 5.62
N ALA A 179 -5.77 -9.47 4.62
CA ALA A 179 -4.51 -10.19 4.47
C ALA A 179 -3.40 -9.20 4.11
N THR A 180 -2.22 -9.39 4.67
CA THR A 180 -1.00 -8.71 4.26
C THR A 180 -0.06 -9.77 3.70
N LEU A 181 0.29 -9.65 2.44
CA LEU A 181 1.21 -10.55 1.75
C LEU A 181 2.55 -9.84 1.60
N ALA A 182 3.64 -10.58 1.75
CA ALA A 182 4.99 -10.10 1.52
C ALA A 182 5.70 -11.02 0.53
N ASN A 183 6.57 -10.47 -0.31
CA ASN A 183 7.38 -11.28 -1.21
C ASN A 183 8.48 -12.05 -0.45
N LYS A 184 9.14 -12.99 -1.15
CA LYS A 184 10.18 -13.83 -0.55
C LYS A 184 11.33 -13.01 0.06
N LYS A 185 11.78 -11.95 -0.62
CA LYS A 185 12.85 -11.06 -0.14
C LYS A 185 12.51 -10.48 1.23
N VAL A 186 11.28 -10.00 1.42
CA VAL A 186 10.83 -9.46 2.70
C VAL A 186 10.67 -10.58 3.72
N TYR A 187 10.02 -11.69 3.36
CA TYR A 187 9.81 -12.84 4.24
C TYR A 187 11.13 -13.40 4.81
N ASP A 188 12.15 -13.56 3.96
CA ASP A 188 13.45 -14.13 4.34
C ASP A 188 14.15 -13.29 5.41
N SER A 189 13.90 -11.97 5.49
CA SER A 189 14.50 -11.14 6.54
C SER A 189 13.89 -11.38 7.93
N PHE A 190 12.71 -12.01 8.02
CA PHE A 190 12.09 -12.40 9.29
C PHE A 190 12.43 -13.84 9.70
N SER A 191 13.12 -14.58 8.83
CA SER A 191 13.56 -15.95 9.09
C SER A 191 14.88 -15.95 9.86
N GLY A 192 14.99 -16.84 10.84
CA GLY A 192 16.17 -16.98 11.71
C GLY A 192 15.88 -17.82 12.94
N GLU A 193 16.87 -17.97 13.79
CA GLU A 193 16.70 -18.64 15.08
C GLU A 193 15.91 -17.74 16.05
N PHE A 194 15.32 -18.33 17.10
CA PHE A 194 14.58 -17.56 18.12
C PHE A 194 15.40 -16.39 18.68
N ASN A 195 16.68 -16.64 18.95
CA ASN A 195 17.62 -15.67 19.51
C ASN A 195 18.04 -14.55 18.54
N ASP A 196 17.68 -14.63 17.25
CA ASP A 196 17.93 -13.54 16.30
C ASP A 196 16.95 -12.37 16.50
N TRP A 197 15.84 -12.58 17.22
CA TRP A 197 14.79 -11.57 17.47
C TRP A 197 14.23 -10.89 16.21
N LYS A 198 14.32 -11.55 15.05
CA LYS A 198 13.79 -11.08 13.76
C LYS A 198 12.27 -11.22 13.62
N HIS A 199 11.64 -11.95 14.53
CA HIS A 199 10.21 -12.26 14.55
C HIS A 199 9.34 -10.99 14.52
N LEU A 200 8.25 -11.04 13.77
CA LEU A 200 7.22 -10.00 13.82
C LEU A 200 6.29 -10.27 15.00
N PHE A 201 6.51 -9.59 16.12
CA PHE A 201 5.59 -9.62 17.27
C PHE A 201 4.35 -8.75 16.99
N HIS A 202 3.46 -9.27 16.16
CA HIS A 202 2.15 -8.70 15.87
C HIS A 202 1.14 -9.82 15.62
N GLY A 203 0.06 -9.83 16.37
CA GLY A 203 -1.03 -10.77 16.20
C GLY A 203 -2.28 -10.26 16.91
N HIS A 204 -3.43 -10.81 16.53
CA HIS A 204 -4.68 -10.59 17.22
C HIS A 204 -5.43 -11.91 17.36
N THR A 205 -6.34 -12.03 18.32
CA THR A 205 -7.04 -13.28 18.68
C THR A 205 -7.64 -14.02 17.47
N TYR A 206 -8.18 -13.27 16.51
CA TYR A 206 -8.84 -13.83 15.31
C TYR A 206 -7.94 -13.97 14.08
N THR A 207 -6.61 -13.85 14.22
CA THR A 207 -5.68 -14.03 13.08
C THR A 207 -5.82 -15.46 12.55
N GLY A 208 -6.05 -15.60 11.24
CA GLY A 208 -6.23 -16.92 10.61
C GLY A 208 -7.58 -17.58 10.91
N ASN A 209 -8.64 -16.82 11.22
CA ASN A 209 -9.97 -17.39 11.48
C ASN A 209 -10.42 -18.34 10.34
N PRO A 210 -10.70 -19.63 10.62
CA PRO A 210 -10.95 -20.63 9.59
C PRO A 210 -12.26 -20.42 8.83
N ILE A 211 -13.31 -19.88 9.49
CA ILE A 211 -14.60 -19.61 8.84
C ILE A 211 -14.44 -18.46 7.84
N ALA A 212 -13.77 -17.37 8.24
CA ALA A 212 -13.48 -16.25 7.37
C ALA A 212 -12.59 -16.66 6.18
N ALA A 213 -11.60 -17.54 6.42
CA ALA A 213 -10.76 -18.10 5.36
C ALA A 213 -11.57 -18.95 4.37
N SER A 214 -12.48 -19.79 4.86
CA SER A 214 -13.36 -20.59 4.01
C SER A 214 -14.24 -19.72 3.11
N VAL A 215 -14.81 -18.64 3.67
CA VAL A 215 -15.59 -17.66 2.89
C VAL A 215 -14.73 -16.96 1.85
N ALA A 216 -13.52 -16.53 2.20
CA ALA A 216 -12.60 -15.91 1.25
C ALA A 216 -12.25 -16.87 0.08
N ASN A 217 -11.94 -18.12 0.39
CA ASN A 217 -11.64 -19.14 -0.61
C ASN A 217 -12.81 -19.37 -1.56
N GLU A 218 -14.04 -19.50 -1.03
CA GLU A 218 -15.22 -19.70 -1.85
C GLU A 218 -15.54 -18.48 -2.72
N ASN A 219 -15.42 -17.28 -2.15
CA ASN A 219 -15.58 -16.03 -2.90
C ASN A 219 -14.56 -15.93 -4.05
N ILE A 220 -13.28 -16.22 -3.82
CA ILE A 220 -12.25 -16.25 -4.87
C ILE A 220 -12.59 -17.27 -5.96
N LYS A 221 -13.10 -18.46 -5.60
CA LYS A 221 -13.58 -19.44 -6.59
C LYS A 221 -14.75 -18.89 -7.40
N MET A 222 -15.69 -18.18 -6.78
CA MET A 222 -16.82 -17.57 -7.48
C MET A 222 -16.37 -16.49 -8.46
N TYR A 223 -15.40 -15.64 -8.10
CA TYR A 223 -14.80 -14.68 -9.04
C TYR A 223 -14.23 -15.39 -10.27
N LYS A 224 -13.44 -16.46 -10.08
CA LYS A 224 -12.87 -17.25 -11.18
C LYS A 224 -13.93 -17.95 -12.02
N LYS A 225 -14.94 -18.56 -11.37
CA LYS A 225 -16.02 -19.30 -12.05
C LYS A 225 -16.88 -18.38 -12.93
N ASN A 226 -17.16 -17.17 -12.45
CA ASN A 226 -18.05 -16.22 -13.14
C ASN A 226 -17.29 -15.18 -13.98
N ASN A 227 -15.96 -15.29 -14.06
CA ASN A 227 -15.10 -14.36 -14.79
C ASN A 227 -15.33 -12.89 -14.42
N LEU A 228 -15.38 -12.63 -13.09
CA LEU A 228 -15.58 -11.31 -12.48
C LEU A 228 -14.25 -10.63 -12.13
#